data_AF-A0A845ZJN5-F1
#
_entry.id   AF-A0A845ZJN5-F1
#
_cell.length_a   1.000
_cell.length_b   1.000
_cell.length_c   1.000
_cell.angle_alpha   90.00
_cell.angle_beta   90.00
_cell.angle_gamma   90.00
#
_symmetry.space_group_name_H-M   'P 1'
#
loop_
_entity.id
_entity.type
_entity.pdbx_description
1 polymer ?
#
loop_
_entity_poly.entity_id
_entity_poly.type
_entity_poly.pdbx_seq_one_letter_code
_entity_poly.pdbx_strand_id
1 'polypeptide(L)'
;MIGVEDLQKYQHPNPEKDLGDTIHALAKNPEHPPLYYLMARFWRQLFGAAVNNPRGLSVLFSLLVFPAIYWLCLELFESPLVAWVAVALLAVSPFHVLYAQEAREYSLWTLTIILSCASLLQAIRKTKDSKKVTHYLWSWVIYAVTLSLSLYTFLFSIFVAIGHGIYVFIIERFRFNKTIFAYFIASGAGFLAFSPWLVVVVTNLAVIQHKTHWTTIQVPLSLLVKIWGINLSFIFFDFGIPLEHPFTYIIPPILGSFVGYAIYFICRYTTQRVWLLVLTLIVITALGLILPDLIWGGRRSVSSRYFLPCYIGVQLAVAYVISMYITGSLSRANLIKANLRTQKVWKGIIAVLLTGGVISCAIISQTEIWWNKQVGGNNPTIARIINQTDRPLVISNVSSVNPGDVISLSYLLNPQVKFQLVIPPNIPDIPQGFSDVFLFYPSENLQQGLEEKYSTKIEWFDESSVKPLGKLRL
;
A
#
# COMPACT_ATOMS: atom_id res chain seq x y z
N MET A 1 20.60 17.60 -25.29
CA MET A 1 20.62 16.13 -25.21
C MET A 1 21.17 15.73 -23.86
N ILE A 2 20.54 14.76 -23.21
CA ILE A 2 20.88 14.35 -21.84
C ILE A 2 21.21 12.85 -21.87
N GLY A 3 22.25 12.41 -21.16
CA GLY A 3 22.60 11.00 -21.04
C GLY A 3 21.73 10.25 -20.03
N VAL A 4 21.88 8.92 -19.99
CA VAL A 4 21.24 8.07 -18.98
C VAL A 4 21.65 8.47 -17.56
N GLU A 5 22.95 8.67 -17.31
CA GLU A 5 23.49 9.01 -15.98
C GLU A 5 23.00 10.37 -15.47
N ASP A 6 22.81 11.33 -16.38
CA ASP A 6 22.29 12.66 -16.07
C ASP A 6 20.86 12.62 -15.52
N LEU A 7 20.07 11.59 -15.85
CA LEU A 7 18.72 11.40 -15.30
C LEU A 7 18.76 10.74 -13.92
N GLN A 8 19.68 9.79 -13.73
CA GLN A 8 19.83 9.05 -12.49
C GLN A 8 20.25 9.96 -11.33
N LYS A 9 20.95 11.08 -11.60
CA LYS A 9 21.30 12.08 -10.56
C LYS A 9 20.10 12.62 -9.80
N TYR A 10 18.91 12.70 -10.41
CA TYR A 10 17.70 13.20 -9.76
C TYR A 10 17.11 12.21 -8.73
N GLN A 11 17.65 11.00 -8.66
CA GLN A 11 17.35 10.06 -7.57
C GLN A 11 18.22 10.30 -6.34
N HIS A 12 19.15 11.26 -6.33
CA HIS A 12 19.97 11.58 -5.16
C HIS A 12 19.51 12.87 -4.48
N PRO A 13 19.63 12.98 -3.14
CA PRO A 13 19.37 14.25 -2.45
C PRO A 13 20.25 15.37 -3.02
N ASN A 14 19.63 16.49 -3.40
CA ASN A 14 20.38 17.68 -3.82
C ASN A 14 21.01 18.34 -2.57
N PRO A 15 22.35 18.52 -2.50
CA PRO A 15 23.02 19.13 -1.35
C PRO A 15 22.62 20.60 -1.12
N GLU A 16 22.12 21.29 -2.15
CA GLU A 16 21.65 22.68 -2.06
C GLU A 16 20.22 22.80 -1.50
N LYS A 17 19.53 21.68 -1.28
CA LYS A 17 18.14 21.64 -0.84
C LYS A 17 18.02 21.16 0.60
N ASP A 18 17.28 21.89 1.42
CA ASP A 18 17.11 21.59 2.85
C ASP A 18 15.77 20.87 3.16
N LEU A 19 15.51 20.54 4.42
CA LEU A 19 14.27 19.88 4.83
C LEU A 19 13.03 20.73 4.52
N GLY A 20 13.14 22.06 4.61
CA GLY A 20 12.07 22.99 4.26
C GLY A 20 11.68 22.87 2.79
N ASP A 21 12.67 22.79 1.89
CA ASP A 21 12.42 22.53 0.46
C ASP A 21 11.66 21.21 0.24
N THR A 22 11.98 20.16 1.00
CA THR A 22 11.26 18.87 0.90
C THR A 22 9.84 18.98 1.40
N ILE A 23 9.60 19.63 2.55
CA ILE A 23 8.25 19.85 3.05
C ILE A 23 7.45 20.69 2.05
N HIS A 24 8.05 21.73 1.46
CA HIS A 24 7.40 22.55 0.44
C HIS A 24 7.09 21.76 -0.84
N ALA A 25 7.99 20.88 -1.27
CA ALA A 25 7.74 19.99 -2.41
C ALA A 25 6.62 18.97 -2.14
N LEU A 26 6.57 18.41 -0.92
CA LEU A 26 5.50 17.52 -0.48
C LEU A 26 4.17 18.27 -0.33
N ALA A 27 4.18 19.54 0.07
CA ALA A 27 2.96 20.35 0.14
C ALA A 27 2.30 20.56 -1.23
N LYS A 28 3.07 20.44 -2.34
CA LYS A 28 2.53 20.40 -3.71
C LYS A 28 1.96 19.03 -4.10
N ASN A 29 2.16 18.01 -3.27
CA ASN A 29 1.61 16.65 -3.37
C ASN A 29 0.87 16.30 -2.07
N PRO A 30 -0.12 17.12 -1.67
CA PRO A 30 -0.76 17.06 -0.35
C PRO A 30 -1.46 15.73 -0.05
N GLU A 31 -1.75 14.93 -1.07
CA GLU A 31 -2.29 13.56 -0.95
C GLU A 31 -1.33 12.59 -0.25
N HIS A 32 -0.04 12.92 -0.17
CA HIS A 32 1.00 12.14 0.49
C HIS A 32 1.54 12.86 1.72
N PRO A 33 1.13 12.46 2.95
CA PRO A 33 1.68 12.99 4.18
C PRO A 33 3.21 12.80 4.30
N PRO A 34 3.91 13.70 5.01
CA PRO A 34 5.35 13.86 4.82
C PRO A 34 6.22 12.84 5.56
N LEU A 35 5.70 12.11 6.55
CA LEU A 35 6.54 11.34 7.49
C LEU A 35 7.44 10.34 6.79
N TYR A 36 6.87 9.47 5.93
CA TYR A 36 7.64 8.44 5.25
C TYR A 36 8.73 9.05 4.36
N TYR A 37 8.39 10.11 3.61
CA TYR A 37 9.31 10.75 2.66
C TYR A 37 10.43 11.51 3.37
N LEU A 38 10.15 12.13 4.51
CA LEU A 38 11.17 12.72 5.37
C LEU A 38 12.10 11.65 5.94
N MET A 39 11.55 10.54 6.45
CA MET A 39 12.36 9.41 6.93
C MET A 39 13.20 8.80 5.80
N ALA A 40 12.65 8.67 4.59
CA ALA A 40 13.38 8.18 3.42
C ALA A 40 14.53 9.11 3.02
N ARG A 41 14.33 10.43 3.11
CA ARG A 41 15.41 11.40 2.90
C ARG A 41 16.54 11.20 3.92
N PHE A 42 16.22 11.14 5.21
CA PHE A 42 17.23 10.92 6.26
C PHE A 42 17.94 9.59 6.11
N TRP A 43 17.21 8.52 5.79
CA TRP A 43 17.78 7.20 5.51
C TRP A 43 18.85 7.28 4.42
N ARG A 44 18.57 7.99 3.33
CA ARG A 44 19.56 8.18 2.24
C ARG A 44 20.76 9.03 2.65
N GLN A 45 20.56 10.03 3.50
CA GLN A 45 21.66 10.85 4.00
C GLN A 45 22.59 10.07 4.93
N LEU A 46 22.06 9.14 5.74
CA LEU A 46 22.85 8.34 6.68
C LEU A 46 23.63 7.20 6.01
N PHE A 47 23.02 6.49 5.07
CA PHE A 47 23.60 5.26 4.49
C PHE A 47 24.26 5.47 3.11
N GLY A 48 24.19 6.69 2.55
CA GLY A 48 24.90 7.07 1.32
C GLY A 48 24.47 6.31 0.05
N ALA A 49 25.11 6.65 -1.08
CA ALA A 49 24.82 6.07 -2.41
C ALA A 49 25.32 4.61 -2.59
N ALA A 50 26.06 4.05 -1.62
CA ALA A 50 26.62 2.70 -1.69
C ALA A 50 25.67 1.60 -1.16
N VAL A 51 24.68 1.94 -0.31
CA VAL A 51 23.67 1.00 0.25
C VAL A 51 22.31 1.24 -0.41
N ASN A 52 22.35 1.43 -1.73
CA ASN A 52 21.44 2.21 -2.57
C ASN A 52 20.05 1.61 -2.80
N ASN A 53 19.34 1.19 -1.75
CA ASN A 53 17.95 0.79 -1.89
C ASN A 53 17.02 1.63 -1.00
N PRO A 54 16.29 2.62 -1.54
CA PRO A 54 15.25 3.33 -0.77
C PRO A 54 14.18 2.37 -0.24
N ARG A 55 14.10 1.14 -0.76
CA ARG A 55 13.25 0.06 -0.24
C ARG A 55 13.76 -0.51 1.10
N GLY A 56 15.03 -0.30 1.46
CA GLY A 56 15.59 -0.78 2.73
C GLY A 56 14.85 -0.24 3.96
N LEU A 57 14.38 1.01 3.87
CA LEU A 57 13.54 1.61 4.91
C LEU A 57 12.17 0.89 5.02
N SER A 58 11.53 0.57 3.90
CA SER A 58 10.28 -0.19 3.87
C SER A 58 10.46 -1.60 4.42
N VAL A 59 11.58 -2.27 4.10
CA VAL A 59 11.95 -3.58 4.66
C VAL A 59 12.07 -3.50 6.18
N LEU A 60 12.75 -2.47 6.72
CA LEU A 60 12.86 -2.28 8.16
C LEU A 60 11.49 -2.18 8.83
N PHE A 61 10.57 -1.36 8.28
CA PHE A 61 9.23 -1.25 8.83
C PHE A 61 8.44 -2.56 8.70
N SER A 62 8.55 -3.27 7.57
CA SER A 62 7.92 -4.58 7.41
C SER A 62 8.44 -5.62 8.40
N LEU A 63 9.72 -5.58 8.79
CA LEU A 63 10.24 -6.46 9.84
C LEU A 63 9.71 -6.09 11.22
N LEU A 64 9.57 -4.78 11.52
CA LEU A 64 8.99 -4.30 12.77
C LEU A 64 7.48 -4.60 12.91
N VAL A 65 6.79 -4.91 11.80
CA VAL A 65 5.39 -5.37 11.84
C VAL A 65 5.26 -6.69 12.61
N PHE A 66 6.26 -7.59 12.58
CA PHE A 66 6.18 -8.88 13.28
C PHE A 66 6.10 -8.76 14.81
N PRO A 67 7.01 -8.06 15.51
CA PRO A 67 6.85 -7.84 16.94
C PRO A 67 5.60 -7.00 17.26
N ALA A 68 5.21 -6.07 16.38
CA ALA A 68 4.01 -5.25 16.60
C ALA A 68 2.71 -6.08 16.53
N ILE A 69 2.56 -6.95 15.51
CA ILE A 69 1.37 -7.81 15.38
C ILE A 69 1.33 -8.86 16.49
N TYR A 70 2.50 -9.35 16.91
CA TYR A 70 2.61 -10.23 18.06
C TYR A 70 2.08 -9.55 19.33
N TRP A 71 2.52 -8.31 19.60
CA TRP A 71 2.03 -7.52 20.73
C TRP A 71 0.52 -7.24 20.62
N LEU A 72 0.01 -6.87 19.44
CA LEU A 72 -1.42 -6.66 19.22
C LEU A 72 -2.24 -7.91 19.57
N CYS A 73 -1.79 -9.09 19.10
CA CYS A 73 -2.47 -10.35 19.41
C CYS A 73 -2.45 -10.68 20.90
N LEU A 74 -1.37 -10.36 21.62
CA LEU A 74 -1.34 -10.54 23.08
C LEU A 74 -2.34 -9.61 23.80
N GLU A 75 -2.44 -8.35 23.39
CA GLU A 75 -3.40 -7.40 23.99
C GLU A 75 -4.85 -7.72 23.61
N LEU A 76 -5.08 -8.28 22.42
CA LEU A 76 -6.42 -8.55 21.87
C LEU A 76 -6.97 -9.91 22.27
N PHE A 77 -6.17 -10.98 22.09
CA PHE A 77 -6.58 -12.38 22.25
C PHE A 77 -6.03 -13.04 23.50
N GLU A 78 -5.07 -12.41 24.19
CA GLU A 78 -4.41 -12.98 25.38
C GLU A 78 -3.78 -14.37 25.09
N SER A 79 -3.35 -14.58 23.84
CA SER A 79 -2.88 -15.89 23.36
C SER A 79 -1.59 -15.77 22.53
N PRO A 80 -0.45 -16.31 23.03
CA PRO A 80 0.79 -16.38 22.27
C PRO A 80 0.68 -17.20 20.98
N LEU A 81 -0.19 -18.24 20.97
CA LEU A 81 -0.38 -19.06 19.78
C LEU A 81 -1.02 -18.24 18.65
N VAL A 82 -2.09 -17.48 18.96
CA VAL A 82 -2.73 -16.60 17.97
C VAL A 82 -1.74 -15.55 17.45
N ALA A 83 -0.88 -15.05 18.34
CA ALA A 83 0.19 -14.12 17.98
C ALA A 83 1.19 -14.73 16.98
N TRP A 84 1.69 -15.94 17.23
CA TRP A 84 2.61 -16.62 16.31
C TRP A 84 1.94 -17.00 14.98
N VAL A 85 0.69 -17.45 14.99
CA VAL A 85 -0.04 -17.74 13.75
C VAL A 85 -0.24 -16.46 12.93
N ALA A 86 -0.58 -15.33 13.56
CA ALA A 86 -0.70 -14.05 12.87
C ALA A 86 0.64 -13.60 12.27
N VAL A 87 1.75 -13.71 13.02
CA VAL A 87 3.10 -13.44 12.51
C VAL A 87 3.41 -14.30 11.29
N ALA A 88 3.15 -15.61 11.37
CA ALA A 88 3.42 -16.54 10.28
C ALA A 88 2.60 -16.19 9.02
N LEU A 89 1.30 -15.90 9.17
CA LEU A 89 0.44 -15.49 8.06
C LEU A 89 0.88 -14.17 7.42
N LEU A 90 1.28 -13.17 8.22
CA LEU A 90 1.78 -11.90 7.69
C LEU A 90 3.13 -12.07 6.99
N ALA A 91 4.04 -12.88 7.55
CA ALA A 91 5.39 -13.08 7.04
C ALA A 91 5.42 -13.72 5.65
N VAL A 92 4.45 -14.57 5.33
CA VAL A 92 4.34 -15.27 4.05
C VAL A 92 3.25 -14.69 3.14
N SER A 93 2.71 -13.52 3.51
CA SER A 93 1.66 -12.86 2.74
C SER A 93 2.28 -12.16 1.51
N PRO A 94 1.93 -12.56 0.27
CA PRO A 94 2.52 -11.97 -0.92
C PRO A 94 2.24 -10.46 -1.02
N PHE A 95 1.06 -10.03 -0.58
CA PHE A 95 0.73 -8.61 -0.45
C PHE A 95 1.72 -7.83 0.42
N HIS A 96 2.03 -8.31 1.64
CA HIS A 96 2.95 -7.61 2.55
C HIS A 96 4.40 -7.64 2.04
N VAL A 97 4.81 -8.72 1.37
CA VAL A 97 6.14 -8.83 0.75
C VAL A 97 6.28 -7.86 -0.42
N LEU A 98 5.27 -7.73 -1.28
CA LEU A 98 5.27 -6.76 -2.38
C LEU A 98 5.49 -5.34 -1.85
N TYR A 99 4.74 -4.93 -0.83
CA TYR A 99 4.87 -3.58 -0.27
C TYR A 99 6.12 -3.38 0.57
N ALA A 100 6.72 -4.44 1.13
CA ALA A 100 8.05 -4.37 1.74
C ALA A 100 9.14 -3.98 0.72
N GLN A 101 8.94 -4.31 -0.55
CA GLN A 101 9.85 -4.01 -1.67
C GLN A 101 9.50 -2.71 -2.39
N GLU A 102 8.49 -1.97 -1.95
CA GLU A 102 8.16 -0.66 -2.51
C GLU A 102 8.78 0.45 -1.66
N ALA A 103 9.44 1.41 -2.29
CA ALA A 103 9.91 2.63 -1.63
C ALA A 103 8.73 3.61 -1.42
N ARG A 104 7.72 3.15 -0.66
CA ARG A 104 6.46 3.86 -0.36
C ARG A 104 6.03 3.66 1.09
N GLU A 105 5.10 4.49 1.53
CA GLU A 105 4.63 4.63 2.92
C GLU A 105 3.89 3.40 3.48
N TYR A 106 3.51 2.43 2.65
CA TYR A 106 2.59 1.36 3.04
C TYR A 106 3.13 0.43 4.15
N SER A 107 4.42 0.10 4.15
CA SER A 107 5.02 -0.70 5.24
C SER A 107 4.99 0.04 6.57
N LEU A 108 5.29 1.34 6.57
CA LEU A 108 5.17 2.20 7.75
C LEU A 108 3.70 2.33 8.18
N TRP A 109 2.78 2.40 7.22
CA TRP A 109 1.36 2.51 7.51
C TRP A 109 0.84 1.25 8.21
N THR A 110 1.18 0.05 7.70
CA THR A 110 0.88 -1.23 8.37
C THR A 110 1.37 -1.24 9.81
N LEU A 111 2.64 -0.84 10.03
CA LEU A 111 3.23 -0.78 11.37
C LEU A 111 2.47 0.18 12.30
N THR A 112 2.21 1.41 11.85
CA THR A 112 1.53 2.42 12.67
C THR A 112 0.08 2.07 12.98
N ILE A 113 -0.65 1.42 12.05
CA ILE A 113 -2.00 0.89 12.32
C ILE A 113 -1.95 -0.12 13.47
N ILE A 114 -1.06 -1.11 13.37
CA ILE A 114 -0.96 -2.19 14.37
C ILE A 114 -0.55 -1.62 15.74
N LEU A 115 0.43 -0.72 15.77
CA LEU A 115 0.87 -0.04 17.00
C LEU A 115 -0.25 0.82 17.61
N SER A 116 -1.04 1.51 16.78
CA SER A 116 -2.18 2.31 17.26
C SER A 116 -3.27 1.41 17.87
N CYS A 117 -3.59 0.28 17.24
CA CYS A 117 -4.51 -0.72 17.79
C CYS A 117 -3.99 -1.29 19.13
N ALA A 118 -2.73 -1.71 19.17
CA ALA A 118 -2.16 -2.35 20.35
C ALA A 118 -2.02 -1.38 21.54
N SER A 119 -1.57 -0.15 21.27
CA SER A 119 -1.47 0.90 22.28
C SER A 119 -2.84 1.34 22.80
N LEU A 120 -3.87 1.41 21.95
CA LEU A 120 -5.25 1.68 22.37
C LEU A 120 -5.74 0.61 23.35
N LEU A 121 -5.62 -0.67 23.00
CA LEU A 121 -6.02 -1.78 23.86
C LEU A 121 -5.28 -1.75 25.19
N GLN A 122 -3.97 -1.51 25.16
CA GLN A 122 -3.15 -1.39 26.36
C GLN A 122 -3.60 -0.20 27.22
N ALA A 123 -3.89 0.95 26.63
CA ALA A 123 -4.32 2.15 27.34
C ALA A 123 -5.67 1.93 28.04
N ILE A 124 -6.63 1.30 27.37
CA ILE A 124 -7.93 0.93 27.95
C ILE A 124 -7.73 -0.05 29.12
N ARG A 125 -6.93 -1.11 28.92
CA ARG A 125 -6.64 -2.11 29.96
C ARG A 125 -6.01 -1.46 31.19
N LYS A 126 -4.93 -0.69 31.01
CA LYS A 126 -4.24 -0.02 32.13
C LYS A 126 -5.10 1.02 32.82
N THR A 127 -6.02 1.69 32.13
CA THR A 127 -6.96 2.63 32.76
C THR A 127 -7.91 1.91 33.72
N LYS A 128 -8.26 0.65 33.44
CA LYS A 128 -9.12 -0.18 34.29
C LYS A 128 -8.34 -0.85 35.43
N ASP A 129 -7.11 -1.29 35.16
CA ASP A 129 -6.34 -2.12 36.10
C ASP A 129 -5.40 -1.33 37.01
N SER A 130 -4.90 -0.16 36.57
CA SER A 130 -3.84 0.56 37.29
C SER A 130 -4.39 1.49 38.36
N LYS A 131 -3.92 1.32 39.60
CA LYS A 131 -4.17 2.28 40.70
C LYS A 131 -3.37 3.59 40.54
N LYS A 132 -2.22 3.55 39.86
CA LYS A 132 -1.35 4.71 39.64
C LYS A 132 -1.69 5.42 38.33
N VAL A 133 -1.93 6.72 38.42
CA VAL A 133 -2.35 7.57 37.29
C VAL A 133 -1.30 7.62 36.17
N THR A 134 -0.02 7.70 36.55
CA THR A 134 1.10 7.84 35.60
C THR A 134 1.19 6.69 34.59
N HIS A 135 0.89 5.46 34.99
CA HIS A 135 1.04 4.30 34.11
C HIS A 135 0.02 4.26 32.97
N TYR A 136 -1.24 4.64 33.22
CA TYR A 136 -2.23 4.67 32.14
C TYR A 136 -2.08 5.93 31.28
N LEU A 137 -1.66 7.07 31.84
CA LEU A 137 -1.37 8.28 31.07
C LEU A 137 -0.30 8.04 30.00
N TRP A 138 0.81 7.37 30.35
CA TRP A 138 1.84 7.05 29.36
C TRP A 138 1.32 6.17 28.22
N SER A 139 0.43 5.22 28.48
CA SER A 139 -0.17 4.41 27.41
C SER A 139 -1.10 5.23 26.50
N TRP A 140 -1.82 6.22 27.04
CA TRP A 140 -2.58 7.18 26.22
C TRP A 140 -1.69 8.11 25.40
N VAL A 141 -0.52 8.52 25.93
CA VAL A 141 0.48 9.29 25.16
C VAL A 141 1.02 8.45 24.00
N ILE A 142 1.36 7.18 24.23
CA ILE A 142 1.81 6.27 23.17
C ILE A 142 0.71 6.11 22.11
N TYR A 143 -0.56 5.99 22.51
CA TYR A 143 -1.68 5.96 21.58
C TYR A 143 -1.80 7.25 20.75
N ALA A 144 -1.72 8.43 21.38
CA ALA A 144 -1.77 9.71 20.68
C ALA A 144 -0.62 9.85 19.65
N VAL A 145 0.59 9.44 20.03
CA VAL A 145 1.77 9.46 19.16
C VAL A 145 1.59 8.50 17.99
N THR A 146 1.22 7.24 18.23
CA THR A 146 1.05 6.24 17.16
C THR A 146 -0.09 6.60 16.21
N LEU A 147 -1.19 7.18 16.71
CA LEU A 147 -2.28 7.72 15.89
C LEU A 147 -1.79 8.88 15.00
N SER A 148 -1.07 9.85 15.59
CA SER A 148 -0.49 10.98 14.85
C SER A 148 0.47 10.50 13.77
N LEU A 149 1.40 9.60 14.10
CA LEU A 149 2.33 9.00 13.14
C LEU A 149 1.57 8.31 12.00
N SER A 150 0.48 7.61 12.30
CA SER A 150 -0.33 6.96 11.28
C SER A 150 -0.98 7.99 10.32
N LEU A 151 -1.56 9.07 10.85
CA LEU A 151 -2.13 10.17 10.04
C LEU A 151 -1.06 10.86 9.17
N TYR A 152 0.13 11.09 9.74
CA TYR A 152 1.28 11.62 9.03
C TYR A 152 1.94 10.63 8.07
N THR A 153 1.55 9.35 8.09
CA THR A 153 1.99 8.34 7.12
C THR A 153 1.02 8.25 5.95
N PHE A 154 -0.29 8.16 6.24
CA PHE A 154 -1.29 8.00 5.20
C PHE A 154 -2.66 8.54 5.63
N LEU A 155 -3.32 9.31 4.76
CA LEU A 155 -4.57 10.01 5.08
C LEU A 155 -5.72 9.06 5.47
N PHE A 156 -5.74 7.83 4.93
CA PHE A 156 -6.78 6.85 5.27
C PHE A 156 -6.66 6.26 6.67
N SER A 157 -5.63 6.64 7.46
CA SER A 157 -5.63 6.42 8.91
C SER A 157 -6.82 7.06 9.61
N ILE A 158 -7.51 8.01 8.98
CA ILE A 158 -8.79 8.52 9.49
C ILE A 158 -9.84 7.41 9.66
N PHE A 159 -9.89 6.40 8.77
CA PHE A 159 -10.81 5.28 8.90
C PHE A 159 -10.49 4.41 10.12
N VAL A 160 -9.20 4.24 10.43
CA VAL A 160 -8.74 3.55 11.65
C VAL A 160 -9.12 4.36 12.89
N ALA A 161 -8.94 5.68 12.86
CA ALA A 161 -9.33 6.58 13.95
C ALA A 161 -10.85 6.54 14.21
N ILE A 162 -11.68 6.55 13.16
CA ILE A 162 -13.14 6.38 13.25
C ILE A 162 -13.48 5.02 13.86
N GLY A 163 -12.82 3.94 13.39
CA GLY A 163 -12.97 2.61 13.95
C GLY A 163 -12.64 2.53 15.44
N HIS A 164 -11.54 3.16 15.86
CA HIS A 164 -11.16 3.30 17.28
C HIS A 164 -12.22 4.05 18.08
N GLY A 165 -12.79 5.12 17.54
CA GLY A 165 -13.86 5.88 18.20
C GLY A 165 -15.08 5.01 18.45
N ILE A 166 -15.61 4.39 17.38
CA ILE A 166 -16.74 3.47 17.44
C ILE A 166 -16.46 2.34 18.45
N TYR A 167 -15.28 1.76 18.39
CA TYR A 167 -14.83 0.71 19.30
C TYR A 167 -14.91 1.14 20.78
N VAL A 168 -14.30 2.28 21.12
CA VAL A 168 -14.24 2.78 22.50
C VAL A 168 -15.65 3.13 23.01
N PHE A 169 -16.47 3.83 22.23
CA PHE A 169 -17.82 4.19 22.66
C PHE A 169 -18.69 2.97 22.94
N ILE A 170 -18.65 1.96 22.07
CA ILE A 170 -19.46 0.75 22.25
C ILE A 170 -18.96 -0.07 23.44
N ILE A 171 -17.65 -0.25 23.60
CA ILE A 171 -17.07 -1.03 24.71
C ILE A 171 -17.32 -0.37 26.07
N GLU A 172 -17.29 0.96 26.12
CA GLU A 172 -17.60 1.74 27.31
C GLU A 172 -19.12 2.05 27.44
N ARG A 173 -19.96 1.40 26.61
CA ARG A 173 -21.43 1.46 26.66
C ARG A 173 -22.00 2.87 26.60
N PHE A 174 -21.36 3.75 25.83
CA PHE A 174 -21.73 5.17 25.68
C PHE A 174 -21.78 5.95 27.00
N ARG A 175 -21.07 5.48 28.05
CA ARG A 175 -20.98 6.18 29.33
C ARG A 175 -19.69 6.98 29.41
N PHE A 176 -19.82 8.30 29.58
CA PHE A 176 -18.68 9.18 29.81
C PHE A 176 -17.97 8.79 31.11
N ASN A 177 -16.85 8.09 30.96
CA ASN A 177 -16.00 7.64 32.05
C ASN A 177 -14.54 8.07 31.80
N LYS A 178 -13.65 7.69 32.72
CA LYS A 178 -12.22 8.01 32.63
C LYS A 178 -11.58 7.53 31.33
N THR A 179 -11.99 6.36 30.82
CA THR A 179 -11.49 5.80 29.56
C THR A 179 -11.91 6.66 28.37
N ILE A 180 -13.20 6.99 28.24
CA ILE A 180 -13.70 7.83 27.14
C ILE A 180 -13.04 9.22 27.19
N PHE A 181 -12.93 9.82 28.38
CA PHE A 181 -12.31 11.14 28.53
C PHE A 181 -10.83 11.12 28.14
N ALA A 182 -10.06 10.14 28.62
CA ALA A 182 -8.66 9.98 28.25
C ALA A 182 -8.47 9.69 26.76
N TYR A 183 -9.36 8.88 26.17
CA TYR A 183 -9.41 8.64 24.73
C TYR A 183 -9.61 9.94 23.95
N PHE A 184 -10.60 10.76 24.32
CA PHE A 184 -10.84 12.04 23.65
C PHE A 184 -9.64 12.99 23.72
N ILE A 185 -9.00 13.10 24.89
CA ILE A 185 -7.79 13.91 25.03
C ILE A 185 -6.67 13.36 24.14
N ALA A 186 -6.43 12.05 24.16
CA ALA A 186 -5.35 11.43 23.40
C ALA A 186 -5.58 11.53 21.89
N SER A 187 -6.79 11.21 21.41
CA SER A 187 -7.18 11.38 20.02
C SER A 187 -7.11 12.85 19.61
N GLY A 188 -7.63 13.76 20.44
CA GLY A 188 -7.56 15.20 20.21
C GLY A 188 -6.12 15.70 20.09
N ALA A 189 -5.21 15.24 20.97
CA ALA A 189 -3.79 15.54 20.88
C ALA A 189 -3.15 14.98 19.60
N GLY A 190 -3.53 13.77 19.19
CA GLY A 190 -3.07 13.17 17.93
C GLY A 190 -3.52 13.98 16.69
N PHE A 191 -4.78 14.39 16.64
CA PHE A 191 -5.31 15.25 15.57
C PHE A 191 -4.73 16.66 15.60
N LEU A 192 -4.53 17.24 16.79
CA LEU A 192 -3.89 18.53 16.95
C LEU A 192 -2.45 18.49 16.44
N ALA A 193 -1.70 17.43 16.72
CA ALA A 193 -0.36 17.23 16.17
C ALA A 193 -0.37 17.12 14.64
N PHE A 194 -1.40 16.51 14.05
CA PHE A 194 -1.59 16.41 12.59
C PHE A 194 -2.13 17.69 11.93
N SER A 195 -2.63 18.65 12.72
CA SER A 195 -3.28 19.85 12.21
C SER A 195 -2.45 20.68 11.21
N PRO A 196 -1.11 20.81 11.31
CA PRO A 196 -0.34 21.54 10.30
C PRO A 196 -0.47 20.94 8.90
N TRP A 197 -0.44 19.60 8.77
CA TRP A 197 -0.63 18.95 7.48
C TRP A 197 -2.10 18.96 7.04
N LEU A 198 -3.04 18.90 8.00
CA LEU A 198 -4.45 19.08 7.68
C LEU A 198 -4.72 20.44 7.01
N VAL A 199 -4.06 21.52 7.48
CA VAL A 199 -4.12 22.83 6.83
C VAL A 199 -3.57 22.75 5.39
N VAL A 200 -2.46 22.06 5.16
CA VAL A 200 -1.90 21.85 3.80
C VAL A 200 -2.90 21.12 2.91
N VAL A 201 -3.54 20.05 3.40
CA VAL A 201 -4.55 19.29 2.67
C VAL A 201 -5.75 20.18 2.31
N VAL A 202 -6.31 20.92 3.28
CA VAL A 202 -7.51 21.75 3.08
C VAL A 202 -7.22 22.92 2.12
N THR A 203 -6.04 23.54 2.24
CA THR A 203 -5.65 24.65 1.36
C THR A 203 -5.31 24.21 -0.07
N ASN A 204 -5.02 22.92 -0.29
CA ASN A 204 -4.64 22.37 -1.60
C ASN A 204 -5.65 21.31 -2.13
N LEU A 205 -6.92 21.37 -1.71
CA LEU A 205 -7.94 20.39 -2.11
C LEU A 205 -8.11 20.28 -3.63
N ALA A 206 -8.04 21.39 -4.37
CA ALA A 206 -8.14 21.38 -5.83
C ALA A 206 -7.00 20.58 -6.49
N VAL A 207 -5.79 20.66 -5.93
CA VAL A 207 -4.63 19.89 -6.39
C VAL A 207 -4.84 18.40 -6.15
N ILE A 208 -5.37 18.03 -4.97
CA ILE A 208 -5.72 16.63 -4.66
C ILE A 208 -6.74 16.11 -5.66
N GLN A 209 -7.83 16.86 -5.90
CA GLN A 209 -8.88 16.46 -6.84
C GLN A 209 -8.33 16.21 -8.24
N HIS A 210 -7.48 17.11 -8.74
CA HIS A 210 -6.84 16.94 -10.04
C HIS A 210 -5.94 15.69 -10.09
N LYS A 211 -5.07 15.50 -9.09
CA LYS A 211 -4.13 14.35 -9.03
C LYS A 211 -4.82 13.01 -8.76
N THR A 212 -5.98 13.02 -8.13
CA THR A 212 -6.77 11.83 -7.81
C THR A 212 -7.96 11.64 -8.75
N HIS A 213 -8.05 12.40 -9.84
CA HIS A 213 -9.12 12.28 -10.84
C HIS A 213 -9.21 10.87 -11.44
N TRP A 214 -8.09 10.15 -11.51
CA TRP A 214 -8.09 8.75 -11.95
C TRP A 214 -9.03 7.86 -11.12
N THR A 215 -9.34 8.24 -9.88
CA THR A 215 -10.21 7.48 -8.98
C THR A 215 -11.70 7.62 -9.31
N THR A 216 -12.10 8.70 -10.01
CA THR A 216 -13.50 8.94 -10.41
C THR A 216 -13.85 8.30 -11.75
N ILE A 217 -12.87 7.72 -12.44
CA ILE A 217 -13.09 6.99 -13.70
C ILE A 217 -14.01 5.80 -13.42
N GLN A 218 -15.17 5.80 -14.06
CA GLN A 218 -16.19 4.78 -13.88
C GLN A 218 -15.72 3.44 -14.46
N VAL A 219 -16.05 2.37 -13.74
CA VAL A 219 -15.81 1.00 -14.17
C VAL A 219 -17.04 0.14 -13.86
N PRO A 220 -17.28 -0.96 -14.60
CA PRO A 220 -18.41 -1.84 -14.34
C PRO A 220 -18.35 -2.45 -12.93
N LEU A 221 -19.52 -2.62 -12.29
CA LEU A 221 -19.62 -3.26 -10.96
C LEU A 221 -19.03 -4.68 -10.96
N SER A 222 -19.21 -5.42 -12.06
CA SER A 222 -18.62 -6.76 -12.21
C SER A 222 -17.10 -6.74 -12.08
N LEU A 223 -16.43 -5.71 -12.62
CA LEU A 223 -14.98 -5.54 -12.49
C LEU A 223 -14.59 -5.20 -11.05
N LEU A 224 -15.35 -4.32 -10.37
CA LEU A 224 -15.10 -3.99 -8.96
C LEU A 224 -15.18 -5.23 -8.07
N VAL A 225 -16.26 -6.00 -8.18
CA VAL A 225 -16.47 -7.23 -7.39
C VAL A 225 -15.35 -8.24 -7.64
N LYS A 226 -14.96 -8.43 -8.91
CA LYS A 226 -13.85 -9.30 -9.31
C LYS A 226 -12.54 -8.84 -8.66
N ILE A 227 -12.23 -7.54 -8.73
CA ILE A 227 -11.02 -6.97 -8.13
C ILE A 227 -11.02 -7.08 -6.61
N TRP A 228 -12.13 -6.84 -5.92
CA TRP A 228 -12.20 -6.99 -4.46
C TRP A 228 -11.89 -8.43 -4.03
N GLY A 229 -12.41 -9.41 -4.76
CA GLY A 229 -12.10 -10.82 -4.52
C GLY A 229 -10.63 -11.15 -4.75
N ILE A 230 -10.06 -10.68 -5.87
CA ILE A 230 -8.63 -10.88 -6.19
C ILE A 230 -7.74 -10.22 -5.12
N ASN A 231 -8.06 -8.98 -4.76
CA ASN A 231 -7.36 -8.24 -3.71
C ASN A 231 -7.38 -8.96 -2.36
N LEU A 232 -8.53 -9.56 -1.99
CA LEU A 232 -8.61 -10.40 -0.80
C LEU A 232 -7.74 -11.66 -0.92
N SER A 233 -7.58 -12.20 -2.13
CA SER A 233 -6.74 -13.38 -2.36
C SER A 233 -5.27 -13.08 -2.14
N PHE A 234 -4.79 -11.89 -2.55
CA PHE A 234 -3.39 -11.46 -2.43
C PHE A 234 -2.82 -11.46 -1.01
N ILE A 235 -3.66 -11.46 0.02
CA ILE A 235 -3.16 -11.54 1.40
C ILE A 235 -2.75 -12.97 1.80
N PHE A 236 -3.15 -13.98 1.02
CA PHE A 236 -2.83 -15.39 1.23
C PHE A 236 -2.07 -16.02 0.05
N PHE A 237 -2.50 -15.73 -1.19
CA PHE A 237 -1.95 -16.33 -2.41
C PHE A 237 -1.90 -15.31 -3.54
N ASP A 238 -0.80 -15.31 -4.29
CA ASP A 238 -0.64 -14.49 -5.48
C ASP A 238 0.32 -15.17 -6.46
N PHE A 239 -0.26 -15.80 -7.49
CA PHE A 239 0.49 -16.53 -8.51
C PHE A 239 0.61 -15.73 -9.83
N GLY A 240 0.28 -14.43 -9.83
CA GLY A 240 0.40 -13.59 -11.03
C GLY A 240 -0.59 -13.97 -12.13
N ILE A 241 -1.73 -14.54 -11.73
CA ILE A 241 -2.74 -15.05 -12.66
C ILE A 241 -3.39 -13.86 -13.40
N PRO A 242 -3.43 -13.89 -14.74
CA PRO A 242 -4.08 -12.84 -15.53
C PRO A 242 -5.54 -12.66 -15.15
N LEU A 243 -6.05 -11.44 -15.24
CA LEU A 243 -7.42 -11.10 -14.83
C LEU A 243 -8.47 -12.01 -15.49
N GLU A 244 -8.30 -12.35 -16.76
CA GLU A 244 -9.27 -13.16 -17.52
C GLU A 244 -9.14 -14.68 -17.34
N HIS A 245 -8.16 -15.13 -16.56
CA HIS A 245 -7.98 -16.56 -16.32
C HIS A 245 -9.14 -17.15 -15.48
N PRO A 246 -9.64 -18.36 -15.77
CA PRO A 246 -10.79 -18.96 -15.06
C PRO A 246 -10.65 -19.01 -13.53
N PHE A 247 -9.43 -19.22 -13.02
CA PHE A 247 -9.17 -19.27 -11.57
C PHE A 247 -9.47 -17.96 -10.84
N THR A 248 -9.48 -16.80 -11.51
CA THR A 248 -9.86 -15.53 -10.89
C THR A 248 -11.36 -15.48 -10.55
N TYR A 249 -12.16 -16.39 -11.09
CA TYR A 249 -13.58 -16.56 -10.74
C TYR A 249 -13.81 -17.64 -9.69
N ILE A 250 -12.83 -18.51 -9.42
CA ILE A 250 -12.97 -19.68 -8.53
C ILE A 250 -12.31 -19.44 -7.17
N ILE A 251 -11.07 -18.96 -7.15
CA ILE A 251 -10.29 -18.80 -5.91
C ILE A 251 -10.90 -17.72 -5.00
N PRO A 252 -11.28 -16.53 -5.50
CA PRO A 252 -11.79 -15.48 -4.63
C PRO A 252 -13.08 -15.82 -3.87
N PRO A 253 -14.11 -16.45 -4.46
CA PRO A 253 -15.29 -16.86 -3.69
C PRO A 253 -14.99 -17.89 -2.60
N ILE A 254 -14.05 -18.82 -2.83
CA ILE A 254 -13.62 -19.81 -1.83
C ILE A 254 -12.96 -19.10 -0.65
N LEU A 255 -12.02 -18.20 -0.92
CA LEU A 255 -11.35 -17.42 0.13
C LEU A 255 -12.30 -16.45 0.82
N GLY A 256 -13.19 -15.82 0.07
CA GLY A 256 -14.25 -14.97 0.61
C GLY A 256 -15.16 -15.72 1.57
N SER A 257 -15.54 -16.96 1.24
CA SER A 257 -16.33 -17.83 2.11
C SER A 257 -15.54 -18.23 3.37
N PHE A 258 -14.25 -18.56 3.22
CA PHE A 258 -13.36 -18.86 4.34
C PHE A 258 -13.19 -17.66 5.29
N VAL A 259 -12.98 -16.46 4.74
CA VAL A 259 -12.88 -15.22 5.52
C VAL A 259 -14.21 -14.87 6.17
N GLY A 260 -15.33 -15.03 5.47
CA GLY A 260 -16.68 -14.84 6.03
C GLY A 260 -16.93 -15.79 7.21
N TYR A 261 -16.53 -17.06 7.08
CA TYR A 261 -16.56 -18.01 8.18
C TYR A 261 -15.66 -17.58 9.35
N ALA A 262 -14.46 -17.07 9.08
CA ALA A 262 -13.55 -16.63 10.13
C ALA A 262 -14.11 -15.43 10.92
N ILE A 263 -14.73 -14.48 10.21
CA ILE A 263 -15.43 -13.33 10.80
C ILE A 263 -16.65 -13.80 11.61
N TYR A 264 -17.46 -14.71 11.08
CA TYR A 264 -18.56 -15.30 11.82
C TYR A 264 -18.07 -15.96 13.12
N PHE A 265 -17.00 -16.75 13.03
CA PHE A 265 -16.44 -17.48 14.17
C PHE A 265 -15.95 -16.52 15.27
N ILE A 266 -15.23 -15.46 14.90
CA ILE A 266 -14.74 -14.49 15.89
C ILE A 266 -15.93 -13.80 16.58
N CYS A 267 -16.98 -13.42 15.83
CA CYS A 267 -18.18 -12.81 16.39
C CYS A 267 -18.93 -13.75 17.35
N ARG A 268 -18.95 -15.05 17.03
CA ARG A 268 -19.69 -16.07 17.79
C ARG A 268 -18.98 -16.54 19.06
N TYR A 269 -17.65 -16.63 19.02
CA TYR A 269 -16.86 -17.33 20.03
C TYR A 269 -15.88 -16.45 20.82
N THR A 270 -15.73 -15.17 20.46
CA THR A 270 -14.92 -14.20 21.22
C THR A 270 -15.77 -13.17 21.96
N THR A 271 -15.12 -12.37 22.81
CA THR A 271 -15.78 -11.27 23.50
C THR A 271 -16.04 -10.08 22.56
N GLN A 272 -16.98 -9.22 22.93
CA GLN A 272 -17.22 -7.95 22.20
C GLN A 272 -15.95 -7.11 22.01
N ARG A 273 -15.04 -7.13 22.99
CA ARG A 273 -13.73 -6.48 22.92
C ARG A 273 -12.91 -6.94 21.72
N VAL A 274 -13.01 -8.21 21.34
CA VAL A 274 -12.20 -8.81 20.28
C VAL A 274 -12.84 -8.59 18.92
N TRP A 275 -14.07 -9.11 18.74
CA TRP A 275 -14.70 -9.08 17.42
C TRP A 275 -14.99 -7.66 16.96
N LEU A 276 -15.29 -6.71 17.86
CA LEU A 276 -15.60 -5.34 17.47
C LEU A 276 -14.38 -4.61 16.93
N LEU A 277 -13.19 -4.81 17.51
CA LEU A 277 -11.97 -4.19 16.98
C LEU A 277 -11.65 -4.74 15.58
N VAL A 278 -11.75 -6.07 15.42
CA VAL A 278 -11.52 -6.72 14.13
C VAL A 278 -12.52 -6.24 13.08
N LEU A 279 -13.81 -6.17 13.42
CA LEU A 279 -14.84 -5.68 12.51
C LEU A 279 -14.69 -4.21 12.17
N THR A 280 -14.33 -3.35 13.12
CA THR A 280 -14.15 -1.91 12.83
C THR A 280 -12.97 -1.67 11.88
N LEU A 281 -11.88 -2.43 11.99
CA LEU A 281 -10.77 -2.39 11.03
C LEU A 281 -11.20 -2.78 9.61
N ILE A 282 -12.02 -3.84 9.49
CA ILE A 282 -12.52 -4.36 8.20
C ILE A 282 -13.58 -3.44 7.61
N VAL A 283 -14.65 -3.19 8.36
CA VAL A 283 -15.88 -2.59 7.83
C VAL A 283 -15.71 -1.09 7.58
N ILE A 284 -15.06 -0.34 8.48
CA ILE A 284 -14.99 1.13 8.33
C ILE A 284 -14.17 1.51 7.11
N THR A 285 -13.02 0.87 6.91
CA THR A 285 -12.18 1.11 5.74
C THR A 285 -12.85 0.59 4.46
N ALA A 286 -13.45 -0.60 4.50
CA ALA A 286 -14.16 -1.14 3.34
C ALA A 286 -15.32 -0.22 2.91
N LEU A 287 -16.16 0.24 3.85
CA LEU A 287 -17.25 1.18 3.56
C LEU A 287 -16.72 2.51 3.02
N GLY A 288 -15.66 3.06 3.62
CA GLY A 288 -15.05 4.32 3.17
C GLY A 288 -14.54 4.28 1.73
N LEU A 289 -14.20 3.10 1.20
CA LEU A 289 -13.67 2.93 -0.16
C LEU A 289 -14.72 2.41 -1.15
N ILE A 290 -15.51 1.41 -0.74
CA ILE A 290 -16.48 0.72 -1.59
C ILE A 290 -17.73 1.57 -1.79
N LEU A 291 -18.26 2.17 -0.72
CA LEU A 291 -19.55 2.87 -0.78
C LEU A 291 -19.52 4.05 -1.76
N PRO A 292 -18.45 4.89 -1.82
CA PRO A 292 -18.36 5.95 -2.83
C PRO A 292 -18.39 5.43 -4.27
N ASP A 293 -17.72 4.31 -4.56
CA ASP A 293 -17.71 3.72 -5.90
C ASP A 293 -19.07 3.13 -6.27
N LEU A 294 -19.84 2.62 -5.29
CA LEU A 294 -21.19 2.11 -5.51
C LEU A 294 -22.24 3.22 -5.72
N ILE A 295 -22.13 4.32 -4.98
CA ILE A 295 -23.12 5.42 -5.02
C ILE A 295 -22.83 6.38 -6.18
N TRP A 296 -21.58 6.80 -6.35
CA TRP A 296 -21.21 7.85 -7.30
C TRP A 296 -20.43 7.32 -8.51
N GLY A 297 -20.16 6.03 -8.57
CA GLY A 297 -19.21 5.47 -9.53
C GLY A 297 -17.76 5.81 -9.18
N GLY A 298 -16.86 5.13 -9.88
CA GLY A 298 -15.42 5.31 -9.71
C GLY A 298 -14.70 3.98 -9.53
N ARG A 299 -13.42 4.08 -9.20
CA ARG A 299 -12.50 2.94 -9.02
C ARG A 299 -11.55 3.14 -7.85
N ARG A 300 -11.96 3.90 -6.83
CA ARG A 300 -11.15 4.17 -5.62
C ARG A 300 -10.79 2.86 -4.90
N SER A 301 -11.77 1.95 -4.82
CA SER A 301 -11.70 0.65 -4.16
C SER A 301 -10.92 -0.42 -4.93
N VAL A 302 -10.45 -0.12 -6.15
CA VAL A 302 -9.59 -1.02 -6.92
C VAL A 302 -8.19 -1.14 -6.32
N SER A 303 -7.71 -0.06 -5.69
CA SER A 303 -6.35 -0.01 -5.17
C SER A 303 -6.20 -0.86 -3.90
N SER A 304 -5.60 -2.04 -4.04
CA SER A 304 -5.43 -3.01 -2.97
C SER A 304 -4.74 -2.42 -1.73
N ARG A 305 -3.74 -1.55 -1.92
CA ARG A 305 -3.01 -0.88 -0.82
C ARG A 305 -3.89 -0.09 0.14
N TYR A 306 -5.03 0.43 -0.30
CA TYR A 306 -5.91 1.24 0.54
C TYR A 306 -6.72 0.40 1.55
N PHE A 307 -6.81 -0.91 1.34
CA PHE A 307 -7.50 -1.87 2.21
C PHE A 307 -6.60 -2.45 3.32
N LEU A 308 -5.42 -1.88 3.55
CA LEU A 308 -4.47 -2.35 4.56
C LEU A 308 -5.10 -2.63 5.95
N PRO A 309 -5.91 -1.72 6.54
CA PRO A 309 -6.63 -2.01 7.77
C PRO A 309 -7.54 -3.25 7.68
N CYS A 310 -8.23 -3.42 6.54
CA CYS A 310 -9.09 -4.58 6.31
C CYS A 310 -8.29 -5.88 6.29
N TYR A 311 -7.14 -5.89 5.61
CA TYR A 311 -6.30 -7.08 5.51
C TYR A 311 -5.73 -7.50 6.86
N ILE A 312 -5.30 -6.53 7.67
CA ILE A 312 -4.86 -6.79 9.05
C ILE A 312 -6.01 -7.43 9.84
N GLY A 313 -7.23 -6.85 9.78
CA GLY A 313 -8.40 -7.40 10.45
C GLY A 313 -8.74 -8.83 9.99
N VAL A 314 -8.72 -9.08 8.68
CA VAL A 314 -8.96 -10.42 8.11
C VAL A 314 -7.91 -11.42 8.58
N GLN A 315 -6.63 -11.06 8.55
CA GLN A 315 -5.54 -11.94 9.00
C GLN A 315 -5.64 -12.22 10.50
N LEU A 316 -6.04 -11.26 11.34
CA LEU A 316 -6.32 -11.49 12.76
C LEU A 316 -7.48 -12.48 12.97
N ALA A 317 -8.57 -12.33 12.21
CA ALA A 317 -9.71 -13.25 12.27
C ALA A 317 -9.31 -14.68 11.90
N VAL A 318 -8.60 -14.82 10.77
CA VAL A 318 -8.11 -16.13 10.29
C VAL A 318 -7.11 -16.74 11.27
N ALA A 319 -6.17 -15.96 11.80
CA ALA A 319 -5.19 -16.43 12.78
C ALA A 319 -5.86 -17.00 14.04
N TYR A 320 -6.89 -16.31 14.53
CA TYR A 320 -7.65 -16.76 15.70
C TYR A 320 -8.33 -18.12 15.44
N VAL A 321 -9.09 -18.23 14.35
CA VAL A 321 -9.85 -19.45 14.02
C VAL A 321 -8.94 -20.65 13.82
N ILE A 322 -7.85 -20.47 13.06
CA ILE A 322 -6.84 -21.51 12.85
C ILE A 322 -6.27 -21.99 14.18
N SER A 323 -5.91 -21.05 15.08
CA SER A 323 -5.34 -21.39 16.39
C SER A 323 -6.29 -22.21 17.26
N MET A 324 -7.58 -21.85 17.26
CA MET A 324 -8.61 -22.57 18.02
C MET A 324 -8.80 -23.99 17.49
N TYR A 325 -8.82 -24.16 16.17
CA TYR A 325 -8.99 -25.49 15.56
C TYR A 325 -7.78 -26.39 15.66
N ILE A 326 -6.55 -25.85 15.60
CA ILE A 326 -5.31 -26.64 15.74
C ILE A 326 -5.17 -27.21 17.15
N THR A 327 -5.56 -26.44 18.17
CA THR A 327 -5.51 -26.86 19.59
C THR A 327 -6.74 -27.66 20.01
N GLY A 328 -7.79 -27.65 19.18
CA GLY A 328 -9.08 -28.26 19.50
C GLY A 328 -9.86 -27.52 20.58
N SER A 329 -9.50 -26.28 20.91
CA SER A 329 -10.22 -25.43 21.86
C SER A 329 -11.17 -24.49 21.10
N LEU A 330 -12.42 -24.92 20.88
CA LEU A 330 -13.38 -24.13 20.08
C LEU A 330 -14.16 -23.08 20.88
N SER A 331 -14.04 -23.04 22.21
CA SER A 331 -14.89 -22.18 23.03
C SER A 331 -14.15 -21.59 24.21
N ARG A 332 -14.61 -20.41 24.65
CA ARG A 332 -14.15 -19.67 25.84
C ARG A 332 -14.09 -20.51 27.13
N ALA A 333 -14.85 -21.60 27.22
CA ALA A 333 -14.92 -22.50 28.37
C ALA A 333 -14.33 -23.89 28.10
N ASN A 334 -13.65 -24.13 26.96
CA ASN A 334 -13.16 -25.45 26.53
C ASN A 334 -14.24 -26.56 26.45
N LEU A 335 -15.53 -26.18 26.40
CA LEU A 335 -16.66 -27.12 26.43
C LEU A 335 -16.87 -27.83 25.07
N ILE A 336 -16.49 -27.19 23.98
CA ILE A 336 -16.54 -27.78 22.63
C ILE A 336 -15.11 -28.07 22.19
N LYS A 337 -14.82 -29.36 21.95
CA LYS A 337 -13.54 -29.80 21.40
C LYS A 337 -13.66 -30.19 19.94
N ALA A 338 -12.69 -29.78 19.13
CA ALA A 338 -12.59 -30.27 17.76
C ALA A 338 -12.25 -31.77 17.82
N ASN A 339 -12.95 -32.60 17.05
CA ASN A 339 -12.50 -33.98 16.88
C ASN A 339 -11.14 -34.01 16.15
N LEU A 340 -10.40 -35.11 16.30
CA LEU A 340 -9.06 -35.26 15.73
C LEU A 340 -9.03 -35.07 14.21
N ARG A 341 -10.09 -35.46 13.50
CA ARG A 341 -10.21 -35.30 12.05
C ARG A 341 -10.25 -33.82 11.68
N THR A 342 -11.08 -33.03 12.36
CA THR A 342 -11.17 -31.58 12.19
C THR A 342 -9.82 -30.93 12.48
N GLN A 343 -9.14 -31.30 13.57
CA GLN A 343 -7.80 -30.76 13.85
C GLN A 343 -6.80 -31.07 12.72
N LYS A 344 -6.81 -32.31 12.18
CA LYS A 344 -5.96 -32.69 11.04
C LYS A 344 -6.28 -31.85 9.79
N VAL A 345 -7.56 -31.63 9.49
CA VAL A 345 -7.98 -30.78 8.37
C VAL A 345 -7.46 -29.36 8.54
N TRP A 346 -7.63 -28.75 9.72
CA TRP A 346 -7.17 -27.38 9.96
C TRP A 346 -5.65 -27.23 10.03
N LYS A 347 -4.93 -28.27 10.47
CA LYS A 347 -3.47 -28.37 10.31
C LYS A 347 -3.07 -28.42 8.83
N GLY A 348 -3.85 -29.10 7.99
CA GLY A 348 -3.68 -29.06 6.54
C GLY A 348 -3.95 -27.66 5.96
N ILE A 349 -5.03 -26.99 6.39
CA ILE A 349 -5.38 -25.63 5.93
C ILE A 349 -4.26 -24.63 6.23
N ILE A 350 -3.74 -24.60 7.47
CA ILE A 350 -2.60 -23.70 7.78
C ILE A 350 -1.37 -24.07 6.95
N ALA A 351 -1.08 -25.36 6.74
CA ALA A 351 0.07 -25.76 5.92
C ALA A 351 -0.08 -25.27 4.47
N VAL A 352 -1.29 -25.35 3.89
CA VAL A 352 -1.59 -24.84 2.55
C VAL A 352 -1.44 -23.32 2.49
N LEU A 353 -1.99 -22.58 3.46
CA LEU A 353 -1.85 -21.12 3.52
C LEU A 353 -0.38 -20.69 3.61
N LEU A 354 0.39 -21.32 4.50
CA LEU A 354 1.80 -20.97 4.67
C LEU A 354 2.63 -21.36 3.45
N THR A 355 2.45 -22.56 2.93
CA THR A 355 3.23 -23.06 1.78
C THR A 355 2.90 -22.26 0.52
N GLY A 356 1.61 -22.05 0.23
CA GLY A 356 1.22 -21.28 -0.95
C GLY A 356 1.59 -19.81 -0.83
N GLY A 357 1.58 -19.23 0.38
CA GLY A 357 2.12 -17.90 0.63
C GLY A 357 3.63 -17.81 0.34
N VAL A 358 4.42 -18.77 0.84
CA VAL A 358 5.86 -18.86 0.54
C VAL A 358 6.12 -19.02 -0.95
N ILE A 359 5.38 -19.91 -1.63
CA ILE A 359 5.50 -20.10 -3.09
C ILE A 359 5.15 -18.81 -3.83
N SER A 360 4.07 -18.12 -3.43
CA SER A 360 3.68 -16.82 -4.03
C SER A 360 4.80 -15.80 -3.88
N CYS A 361 5.37 -15.68 -2.68
CA CYS A 361 6.49 -14.78 -2.42
C CYS A 361 7.75 -15.15 -3.22
N ALA A 362 8.04 -16.44 -3.36
CA ALA A 362 9.18 -16.93 -4.14
C ALA A 362 9.03 -16.61 -5.64
N ILE A 363 7.82 -16.74 -6.19
CA ILE A 363 7.51 -16.34 -7.57
C ILE A 363 7.69 -14.83 -7.72
N ILE A 364 7.06 -14.04 -6.84
CA ILE A 364 7.17 -12.56 -6.85
C ILE A 364 8.62 -12.10 -6.82
N SER A 365 9.47 -12.71 -5.98
CA SER A 365 10.87 -12.33 -5.86
C SER A 365 11.71 -12.61 -7.11
N GLN A 366 11.25 -13.50 -8.01
CA GLN A 366 11.96 -13.89 -9.22
C GLN A 366 11.46 -13.13 -10.46
N THR A 367 10.35 -12.41 -10.36
CA THR A 367 9.77 -11.66 -11.48
C THR A 367 10.28 -10.22 -11.55
N GLU A 368 10.55 -9.74 -12.78
CA GLU A 368 10.97 -8.36 -13.02
C GLU A 368 9.85 -7.34 -12.74
N ILE A 369 8.60 -7.71 -13.06
CA ILE A 369 7.41 -6.85 -12.96
C ILE A 369 6.28 -7.64 -12.30
N TRP A 370 5.47 -6.94 -11.51
CA TRP A 370 4.24 -7.47 -10.94
C TRP A 370 3.10 -6.45 -11.04
N TRP A 371 1.86 -6.84 -10.70
CA TRP A 371 0.66 -5.99 -10.90
C TRP A 371 0.72 -4.66 -10.14
N ASN A 372 1.53 -4.55 -9.09
CA ASN A 372 1.70 -3.31 -8.31
C ASN A 372 2.59 -2.27 -9.02
N LYS A 373 3.27 -2.65 -10.12
CA LYS A 373 4.09 -1.79 -10.99
C LYS A 373 3.31 -1.31 -12.23
N GLN A 374 2.15 -0.70 -12.01
CA GLN A 374 1.31 -0.20 -13.11
C GLN A 374 1.99 0.88 -13.97
N VAL A 375 2.79 1.76 -13.35
CA VAL A 375 3.61 2.76 -14.03
C VAL A 375 5.00 2.16 -14.27
N GLY A 376 5.48 2.21 -15.51
CA GLY A 376 6.75 1.60 -15.91
C GLY A 376 6.75 0.10 -16.11
N GLY A 377 5.58 -0.57 -16.05
CA GLY A 377 5.47 -2.00 -16.28
C GLY A 377 5.97 -2.45 -17.67
N ASN A 378 5.95 -1.56 -18.67
CA ASN A 378 6.45 -1.86 -20.01
C ASN A 378 7.96 -1.58 -20.18
N ASN A 379 8.62 -0.96 -19.19
CA ASN A 379 9.99 -0.46 -19.33
C ASN A 379 11.01 -1.54 -19.67
N PRO A 380 11.00 -2.75 -19.07
CA PRO A 380 11.92 -3.82 -19.47
C PRO A 380 11.80 -4.21 -20.95
N THR A 381 10.58 -4.34 -21.46
CA THR A 381 10.35 -4.64 -22.89
C THR A 381 10.81 -3.49 -23.79
N ILE A 382 10.46 -2.26 -23.42
CA ILE A 382 10.85 -1.04 -24.14
C ILE A 382 12.38 -0.89 -24.17
N ALA A 383 13.05 -1.12 -23.04
CA ALA A 383 14.49 -1.04 -22.94
C ALA A 383 15.19 -2.07 -23.84
N ARG A 384 14.67 -3.31 -23.90
CA ARG A 384 15.21 -4.35 -24.82
C ARG A 384 15.14 -3.90 -26.28
N ILE A 385 14.06 -3.24 -26.70
CA ILE A 385 13.90 -2.71 -28.07
C ILE A 385 14.92 -1.59 -28.32
N ILE A 386 14.99 -0.60 -27.43
CA ILE A 386 15.88 0.56 -27.61
C ILE A 386 17.36 0.13 -27.60
N ASN A 387 17.74 -0.77 -26.70
CA ASN A 387 19.13 -1.23 -26.54
C ASN A 387 19.66 -2.06 -27.71
N GLN A 388 18.80 -2.50 -28.64
CA GLN A 388 19.20 -3.20 -29.87
C GLN A 388 19.70 -2.24 -30.97
N THR A 389 19.62 -0.93 -30.76
CA THR A 389 20.02 0.08 -31.74
C THR A 389 21.35 0.76 -31.35
N ASP A 390 22.13 1.17 -32.34
CA ASP A 390 23.49 1.70 -32.13
C ASP A 390 23.50 3.09 -31.51
N ARG A 391 22.71 4.02 -32.05
CA ARG A 391 22.66 5.42 -31.58
C ARG A 391 21.21 5.89 -31.41
N PRO A 392 20.47 5.33 -30.45
CA PRO A 392 19.10 5.73 -30.18
C PRO A 392 18.99 7.10 -29.53
N LEU A 393 18.00 7.86 -30.01
CA LEU A 393 17.45 9.03 -29.33
C LEU A 393 16.05 8.71 -28.82
N VAL A 394 15.82 8.89 -27.52
CA VAL A 394 14.50 8.79 -26.89
C VAL A 394 13.95 10.18 -26.62
N ILE A 395 12.87 10.54 -27.31
CA ILE A 395 12.13 11.78 -27.09
C ILE A 395 10.93 11.47 -26.20
N SER A 396 10.76 12.28 -25.16
CA SER A 396 9.62 12.16 -24.25
C SER A 396 9.22 13.53 -23.73
N ASN A 397 7.93 13.78 -23.52
CA ASN A 397 7.47 15.04 -22.94
C ASN A 397 7.05 14.90 -21.48
N VAL A 398 7.18 16.00 -20.74
CA VAL A 398 6.70 16.08 -19.36
C VAL A 398 5.17 16.00 -19.36
N SER A 399 4.62 14.91 -18.83
CA SER A 399 3.18 14.73 -18.59
C SER A 399 2.95 13.81 -17.39
N SER A 400 2.08 14.20 -16.45
CA SER A 400 1.66 13.35 -15.32
C SER A 400 2.84 12.63 -14.61
N VAL A 401 2.93 11.30 -14.74
CA VAL A 401 3.95 10.44 -14.10
C VAL A 401 5.18 10.19 -14.98
N ASN A 402 5.18 10.66 -16.22
CA ASN A 402 6.21 10.37 -17.23
C ASN A 402 7.64 10.74 -16.80
N PRO A 403 7.91 11.85 -16.08
CA PRO A 403 9.27 12.12 -15.61
C PRO A 403 9.85 11.02 -14.70
N GLY A 404 9.01 10.43 -13.83
CA GLY A 404 9.43 9.31 -13.00
C GLY A 404 9.66 8.04 -13.83
N ASP A 405 8.87 7.85 -14.88
CA ASP A 405 8.96 6.68 -15.75
C ASP A 405 10.20 6.73 -16.66
N VAL A 406 10.55 7.91 -17.16
CA VAL A 406 11.81 8.15 -17.90
C VAL A 406 13.02 7.86 -17.00
N ILE A 407 13.01 8.30 -15.74
CA ILE A 407 14.07 7.97 -14.80
C ILE A 407 14.11 6.45 -14.56
N SER A 408 12.95 5.80 -14.39
CA SER A 408 12.90 4.34 -14.23
C SER A 408 13.46 3.60 -15.45
N LEU A 409 13.10 4.02 -16.66
CA LEU A 409 13.59 3.44 -17.90
C LEU A 409 15.10 3.62 -18.04
N SER A 410 15.64 4.76 -17.61
CA SER A 410 17.08 5.06 -17.69
C SER A 410 17.96 4.00 -17.01
N TYR A 411 17.49 3.34 -15.95
CA TYR A 411 18.24 2.26 -15.29
C TYR A 411 18.35 0.96 -16.12
N LEU A 412 17.55 0.82 -17.17
CA LEU A 412 17.50 -0.37 -18.02
C LEU A 412 18.17 -0.13 -19.39
N LEU A 413 18.57 1.11 -19.68
CA LEU A 413 19.12 1.51 -20.98
C LEU A 413 20.64 1.52 -20.99
N ASN A 414 21.22 1.24 -22.16
CA ASN A 414 22.66 1.32 -22.39
C ASN A 414 23.16 2.78 -22.28
N PRO A 415 24.42 3.03 -21.85
CA PRO A 415 24.96 4.39 -21.69
C PRO A 415 24.96 5.26 -22.96
N GLN A 416 24.94 4.62 -24.13
CA GLN A 416 24.90 5.29 -25.43
C GLN A 416 23.56 5.96 -25.75
N VAL A 417 22.47 5.54 -25.09
CA VAL A 417 21.14 6.11 -25.32
C VAL A 417 21.10 7.56 -24.84
N LYS A 418 20.56 8.45 -25.66
CA LYS A 418 20.36 9.86 -25.31
C LYS A 418 18.89 10.21 -25.23
N PHE A 419 18.57 11.11 -24.31
CA PHE A 419 17.22 11.64 -24.11
C PHE A 419 17.11 13.08 -24.61
N GLN A 420 15.93 13.39 -25.16
CA GLN A 420 15.46 14.74 -25.41
C GLN A 420 14.11 14.92 -24.71
N LEU A 421 14.16 15.56 -23.53
CA LEU A 421 12.98 15.84 -22.74
C LEU A 421 12.35 17.17 -23.15
N VAL A 422 11.05 17.14 -23.40
CA VAL A 422 10.31 18.26 -23.98
C VAL A 422 9.23 18.74 -23.01
N ILE A 423 9.07 20.06 -22.92
CA ILE A 423 7.96 20.68 -22.18
C ILE A 423 6.88 21.06 -23.20
N PRO A 424 5.65 20.50 -23.12
CA PRO A 424 4.56 20.89 -24.00
C PRO A 424 4.28 22.41 -23.92
N PRO A 425 3.84 23.05 -25.02
CA PRO A 425 3.51 22.48 -26.33
C PRO A 425 4.70 22.46 -27.32
N ASN A 426 5.95 22.59 -26.85
CA ASN A 426 7.10 22.72 -27.74
C ASN A 426 7.32 21.46 -28.60
N ILE A 427 7.67 21.63 -29.88
CA ILE A 427 8.02 20.55 -30.81
C ILE A 427 9.52 20.66 -31.15
N PRO A 428 10.35 19.70 -30.68
CA PRO A 428 11.79 19.83 -30.79
C PRO A 428 12.31 19.72 -32.23
N ASP A 429 13.48 20.29 -32.49
CA ASP A 429 14.33 19.85 -33.58
C ASP A 429 15.04 18.55 -33.19
N ILE A 430 15.10 17.60 -34.13
CA ILE A 430 15.76 16.32 -33.94
C ILE A 430 17.22 16.48 -34.39
N PRO A 431 18.20 16.33 -33.49
CA PRO A 431 19.60 16.49 -33.88
C PRO A 431 20.03 15.38 -34.85
N GLN A 432 20.99 15.70 -35.72
CA GLN A 432 21.59 14.70 -36.62
C GLN A 432 22.50 13.72 -35.86
N GLY A 433 22.75 12.56 -36.46
CA GLY A 433 23.73 11.58 -35.95
C GLY A 433 23.17 10.46 -35.07
N PHE A 434 21.85 10.39 -34.90
CA PHE A 434 21.15 9.26 -34.29
C PHE A 434 20.68 8.27 -35.37
N SER A 435 20.77 6.97 -35.10
CA SER A 435 20.31 5.93 -36.02
C SER A 435 18.80 5.79 -36.00
N ASP A 436 18.21 5.90 -34.80
CA ASP A 436 16.81 5.64 -34.55
C ASP A 436 16.27 6.65 -33.55
N VAL A 437 15.06 7.16 -33.81
CA VAL A 437 14.38 8.11 -32.93
C VAL A 437 13.12 7.45 -32.38
N PHE A 438 13.12 7.22 -31.08
CA PHE A 438 12.02 6.64 -30.33
C PHE A 438 11.22 7.72 -29.61
N LEU A 439 9.91 7.53 -29.54
CA LEU A 439 8.98 8.35 -28.77
C LEU A 439 8.44 7.54 -27.60
N PHE A 440 8.75 7.96 -26.38
CA PHE A 440 8.35 7.29 -25.15
C PHE A 440 7.21 8.04 -24.47
N TYR A 441 6.03 7.42 -24.40
CA TYR A 441 4.76 8.02 -23.96
C TYR A 441 4.56 9.47 -24.44
N PRO A 442 4.62 9.75 -25.76
CA PRO A 442 4.44 11.10 -26.25
C PRO A 442 3.00 11.57 -26.04
N SER A 443 2.80 12.87 -25.77
CA SER A 443 1.49 13.50 -25.84
C SER A 443 1.00 13.56 -27.29
N GLU A 444 -0.31 13.65 -27.47
CA GLU A 444 -0.92 13.81 -28.80
C GLU A 444 -0.36 15.03 -29.54
N ASN A 445 -0.12 16.14 -28.84
CA ASN A 445 0.49 17.34 -29.42
C ASN A 445 1.93 17.06 -29.91
N LEU A 446 2.76 16.39 -29.10
CA LEU A 446 4.12 16.04 -29.52
C LEU A 446 4.09 15.08 -30.71
N GLN A 447 3.16 14.12 -30.71
CA GLN A 447 2.97 13.17 -31.80
C GLN A 447 2.66 13.91 -33.12
N GLN A 448 1.55 14.67 -33.13
CA GLN A 448 1.08 15.37 -34.32
C GLN A 448 2.12 16.38 -34.83
N GLY A 449 2.70 17.16 -33.91
CA GLY A 449 3.69 18.17 -34.29
C GLY A 449 4.96 17.58 -34.90
N LEU A 450 5.41 16.40 -34.48
CA LEU A 450 6.56 15.72 -35.10
C LEU A 450 6.19 15.10 -36.46
N GLU A 451 5.02 14.49 -36.59
CA GLU A 451 4.55 13.93 -37.86
C GLU A 451 4.39 15.02 -38.94
N GLU A 452 3.82 16.17 -38.57
CA GLU A 452 3.68 17.34 -39.46
C GLU A 452 5.04 17.93 -39.83
N LYS A 453 5.89 18.21 -38.83
CA LYS A 453 7.17 18.90 -39.03
C LYS A 453 8.14 18.10 -39.92
N TYR A 454 8.15 16.78 -39.78
CA TYR A 454 9.05 15.90 -40.56
C TYR A 454 8.34 15.16 -41.70
N SER A 455 7.05 15.43 -41.94
CA SER A 455 6.24 14.78 -42.99
C SER A 455 6.36 13.25 -42.97
N THR A 456 6.32 12.66 -41.77
CA THR A 456 6.49 11.21 -41.55
C THR A 456 5.43 10.68 -40.60
N LYS A 457 5.37 9.35 -40.45
CA LYS A 457 4.47 8.68 -39.52
C LYS A 457 5.24 7.96 -38.43
N ILE A 458 4.63 7.89 -37.25
CA ILE A 458 5.16 7.13 -36.13
C ILE A 458 4.70 5.68 -36.24
N GLU A 459 5.68 4.77 -36.25
CA GLU A 459 5.45 3.33 -36.21
C GLU A 459 5.41 2.87 -34.76
N TRP A 460 4.30 2.28 -34.35
CA TRP A 460 4.07 1.87 -32.96
C TRP A 460 4.47 0.41 -32.76
N PHE A 461 5.18 0.12 -31.67
CA PHE A 461 5.59 -1.25 -31.32
C PHE A 461 4.49 -2.05 -30.61
N ASP A 462 3.42 -1.38 -30.20
CA ASP A 462 2.26 -1.98 -29.54
C ASP A 462 0.99 -1.26 -30.04
N GLU A 463 -0.01 -2.04 -30.43
CA GLU A 463 -1.32 -1.54 -30.87
C GLU A 463 -2.27 -1.26 -29.70
N SER A 464 -1.82 -1.46 -28.47
CA SER A 464 -2.59 -1.11 -27.27
C SER A 464 -2.95 0.38 -27.24
N SER A 465 -4.08 0.69 -26.61
CA SER A 465 -4.59 2.07 -26.50
C SER A 465 -3.63 3.09 -25.89
N VAL A 466 -2.62 2.63 -25.13
CA VAL A 466 -1.69 3.51 -24.39
C VAL A 466 -0.42 3.80 -25.21
N LYS A 467 -0.17 3.08 -26.32
CA LYS A 467 0.93 3.32 -27.29
C LYS A 467 2.23 3.80 -26.62
N PRO A 468 2.89 2.95 -25.81
CA PRO A 468 3.94 3.38 -24.89
C PRO A 468 5.26 3.72 -25.58
N LEU A 469 5.50 3.16 -26.77
CA LEU A 469 6.72 3.36 -27.55
C LEU A 469 6.40 3.40 -29.05
N GLY A 470 6.81 4.48 -29.70
CA GLY A 470 6.81 4.62 -31.15
C GLY A 470 8.21 4.87 -31.71
N LYS A 471 8.39 4.65 -33.01
CA LYS A 471 9.59 4.99 -33.76
C LYS A 471 9.23 5.98 -34.86
N LEU A 472 9.98 7.07 -34.95
CA LEU A 472 9.85 8.04 -36.02
C LEU A 472 10.72 7.61 -37.21
N ARG A 473 10.13 7.50 -38.40
CA ARG A 473 10.86 7.16 -39.64
C ARG A 473 11.41 8.45 -40.27
N LEU A 474 12.66 8.78 -39.97
CA LEU A 474 13.36 9.95 -40.54
C LEU A 474 14.17 9.60 -41.78
#